data_AF-A0A7U9WZX8-F1
#
_entry.id   AF-A0A7U9WZX8-F1
#
_cell.length_a   1.000
_cell.length_b   1.000
_cell.length_c   1.000
_cell.angle_alpha   90.00
_cell.angle_beta   90.00
_cell.angle_gamma   90.00
#
_symmetry.space_group_name_H-M   'P 1'
#
loop_
_entity.id
_entity.type
_entity.pdbx_description
1 polymer ?
#
loop_
_entity_poly.entity_id
_entity_poly.type
_entity_poly.pdbx_seq_one_letter_code
_entity_poly.pdbx_strand_id
1 'polypeptide(L)' 'MLNKEALEKIRMLEQKYKETWGINVDYTIIPSGMTQEKLVDVLERIVDTGESIMVGFSNIKNKH' A
#
# COMPACT_ATOMS: atom_id res chain seq x y z
N MET A 1 13.08 -6.66 -11.59
CA MET A 1 13.43 -7.82 -10.74
C MET A 1 12.32 -7.98 -9.72
N LEU A 2 11.81 -9.19 -9.48
CA LEU A 2 10.74 -9.41 -8.49
C LEU A 2 11.36 -9.54 -7.10
N ASN A 3 10.96 -8.68 -6.17
CA ASN A 3 11.34 -8.78 -4.76
C ASN A 3 10.31 -9.66 -4.03
N LYS A 4 10.70 -10.90 -3.70
CA LYS A 4 9.81 -11.90 -3.07
C LYS A 4 9.37 -11.47 -1.67
N GLU A 5 10.26 -10.87 -0.90
CA GLU A 5 9.98 -10.41 0.46
C GLU A 5 8.94 -9.28 0.44
N ALA A 6 9.11 -8.32 -0.47
CA ALA A 6 8.12 -7.25 -0.65
C ALA A 6 6.74 -7.80 -1.07
N LEU A 7 6.70 -8.82 -1.94
CA LEU A 7 5.45 -9.47 -2.35
C LEU A 7 4.74 -10.19 -1.19
N GLU A 8 5.47 -10.91 -0.34
CA GLU A 8 4.89 -11.55 0.84
C GLU A 8 4.31 -10.50 1.79
N LYS A 9 5.03 -9.38 1.99
CA LYS A 9 4.58 -8.30 2.84
C LYS A 9 3.35 -7.57 2.29
N ILE A 10 3.29 -7.33 0.99
CA ILE A 10 2.09 -6.79 0.32
C ILE A 10 0.87 -7.67 0.61
N ARG A 11 0.98 -8.99 0.43
CA ARG A 11 -0.15 -9.93 0.68
C ARG A 11 -0.64 -9.88 2.11
N MET A 12 0.28 -9.83 3.08
CA MET A 12 -0.09 -9.72 4.50
C MET A 12 -0.84 -8.41 4.78
N LEU A 13 -0.37 -7.30 4.20
CA LEU A 13 -0.98 -5.98 4.40
C LEU A 13 -2.34 -5.84 3.70
N GLU A 14 -2.51 -6.42 2.51
CA GLU A 14 -3.82 -6.49 1.83
C GLU A 14 -4.85 -7.24 2.66
N GLN A 15 -4.45 -8.38 3.23
CA GLN A 15 -5.30 -9.16 4.12
C GLN A 15 -5.66 -8.35 5.37
N LYS A 16 -4.68 -7.69 6.01
CA LYS A 16 -4.92 -6.85 7.18
C LYS A 16 -5.82 -5.66 6.87
N TYR A 17 -5.65 -5.02 5.71
CA TYR A 17 -6.52 -3.92 5.26
C TYR A 17 -7.97 -4.39 5.14
N LYS A 18 -8.18 -5.56 4.51
CA LYS A 18 -9.50 -6.18 4.37
C LYS A 18 -10.14 -6.53 5.71
N GLU A 19 -9.36 -7.08 6.63
CA GLU A 19 -9.83 -7.41 7.98
C GLU A 19 -10.20 -6.16 8.78
N THR A 20 -9.47 -5.06 8.59
CA THR A 20 -9.67 -3.81 9.33
C THR A 20 -10.85 -2.99 8.79
N TRP A 21 -10.97 -2.88 7.46
CA TRP A 21 -11.92 -1.98 6.81
C TRP A 21 -13.08 -2.68 6.10
N GLY A 22 -13.07 -4.01 6.02
CA GLY A 22 -14.11 -4.81 5.38
C GLY A 22 -14.12 -4.74 3.84
N ILE A 23 -13.13 -4.10 3.22
CA ILE A 23 -13.01 -3.90 1.77
C ILE A 23 -11.61 -4.27 1.28
N ASN A 24 -11.50 -4.69 0.02
CA ASN A 24 -10.18 -4.96 -0.58
C ASN A 24 -9.45 -3.64 -0.88
N VAL A 25 -8.12 -3.68 -0.92
CA VAL A 25 -7.31 -2.57 -1.41
C VAL A 25 -7.66 -2.28 -2.87
N ASP A 26 -7.90 -1.01 -3.20
CA ASP A 26 -8.20 -0.57 -4.56
C ASP A 26 -6.92 -0.25 -5.35
N TYR A 27 -6.65 -1.08 -6.36
CA TYR A 27 -5.52 -0.96 -7.27
C TYR A 27 -5.88 -0.34 -8.63
N THR A 28 -7.10 0.18 -8.79
CA THR A 28 -7.57 0.75 -10.07
C THR A 28 -6.65 1.89 -10.54
N ILE A 29 -6.12 2.67 -9.60
CA ILE A 29 -5.19 3.77 -9.89
C ILE A 29 -3.92 3.58 -9.07
N ILE A 30 -2.81 3.29 -9.75
CA ILE A 30 -1.48 3.19 -9.16
C ILE A 30 -0.63 4.36 -9.67
N PRO A 31 -0.06 5.19 -8.77
CA PRO A 31 0.83 6.29 -9.14
C PRO A 31 2.04 5.82 -9.97
N SER A 32 2.44 6.61 -10.96
CA SER A 32 3.69 6.37 -11.68
C SER A 32 4.89 6.42 -10.74
N GLY A 33 5.81 5.46 -10.85
CA GLY A 33 7.00 5.37 -9.99
C GLY A 33 6.76 4.64 -8.65
N MET A 34 5.63 3.94 -8.51
CA MET A 34 5.39 2.96 -7.46
C MET A 34 6.29 1.74 -7.64
N THR A 35 7.18 1.48 -6.68
CA THR A 35 7.94 0.22 -6.58
C THR A 35 7.26 -0.71 -5.57
N GLN A 36 7.69 -1.97 -5.49
CA GLN A 36 7.14 -2.92 -4.51
C GLN A 36 7.40 -2.44 -3.07
N GLU A 37 8.58 -1.89 -2.82
CA GLU A 37 8.99 -1.35 -1.52
C GLU A 37 8.15 -0.13 -1.14
N LYS A 38 7.94 0.80 -2.08
CA LYS A 38 7.05 1.96 -1.84
C LYS A 38 5.61 1.54 -1.61
N LEU A 39 5.15 0.50 -2.30
CA LEU A 39 3.81 -0.03 -2.10
C LEU A 39 3.68 -0.60 -0.69
N VAL A 40 4.70 -1.30 -0.16
CA VAL A 40 4.71 -1.75 1.24
C VAL A 40 4.54 -0.56 2.18
N ASP A 41 5.32 0.52 2.03
CA ASP A 41 5.21 1.70 2.90
C ASP A 41 3.81 2.35 2.82
N VAL A 42 3.24 2.42 1.62
CA VAL A 42 1.86 2.90 1.41
C VAL A 42 0.86 1.99 2.11
N LEU A 43 0.97 0.68 1.92
CA LEU A 43 0.06 -0.30 2.50
C LEU A 43 0.11 -0.30 4.03
N GLU A 44 1.30 -0.23 4.63
CA GLU A 44 1.46 -0.09 6.09
C GLU A 44 0.70 1.13 6.62
N ARG A 45 0.79 2.26 5.93
CA ARG A 45 0.05 3.47 6.30
C ARG A 45 -1.46 3.29 6.15
N ILE A 46 -1.93 2.87 4.96
CA ILE A 46 -3.37 2.87 4.68
C ILE A 46 -4.13 1.80 5.47
N VAL A 47 -3.45 0.74 5.90
CA VAL A 47 -4.01 -0.22 6.87
C VAL A 47 -4.48 0.49 8.13
N ASP A 48 -3.70 1.46 8.63
CA ASP A 48 -4.03 2.18 9.87
C ASP A 48 -5.01 3.35 9.64
N THR A 49 -5.05 3.92 8.43
CA THR A 49 -5.83 5.15 8.15
C THR A 49 -7.09 4.93 7.33
N GLY A 50 -7.21 3.83 6.60
CA GLY A 50 -8.32 3.57 5.66
C GLY A 50 -8.27 4.45 4.41
N GLU A 51 -7.14 5.13 4.17
CA GLU A 51 -6.92 5.96 2.99
C GLU A 51 -6.77 5.13 1.70
N SER A 52 -6.90 5.75 0.53
CA SER A 52 -6.57 5.09 -0.74
C SER A 52 -5.06 5.07 -1.00
N ILE A 53 -4.60 4.18 -1.89
CA ILE A 53 -3.19 4.13 -2.33
C ILE A 53 -2.69 5.50 -2.79
N MET A 54 -3.51 6.26 -3.52
CA MET A 54 -3.14 7.57 -4.05
C MET A 54 -2.90 8.60 -2.92
N VAL A 55 -3.75 8.61 -1.90
CA VAL A 55 -3.60 9.50 -0.74
C VAL A 55 -2.39 9.06 0.09
N GLY A 56 -2.26 7.76 0.37
CA GLY A 56 -1.12 7.20 1.11
C GLY A 56 0.22 7.54 0.43
N PHE A 57 0.31 7.36 -0.88
CA PHE A 57 1.52 7.67 -1.66
C PHE A 57 1.87 9.16 -1.63
N SER A 58 0.88 10.04 -1.78
CA SER A 58 1.09 11.49 -1.75
C SER A 58 1.62 11.96 -0.39
N ASN A 59 1.09 11.38 0.69
CA ASN A 59 1.48 11.71 2.06
C ASN A 59 2.88 11.19 2.42
N ILE A 60 3.31 10.07 1.85
CA ILE A 60 4.69 9.56 2.02
C ILE A 60 5.69 10.41 1.25
N LYS A 61 5.33 10.86 0.04
CA LYS A 61 6.19 11.72 -0.78
C LYS A 61 6.49 13.07 -0.10
N ASN A 62 5.56 13.60 0.69
CA ASN A 62 5.71 14.89 1.37
C ASN A 62 6.50 14.83 2.69
N LYS A 63 7.06 13.67 3.07
CA LYS A 63 7.95 13.54 4.24
C LYS A 63 9.42 13.91 3.96
N HIS A 64 9.76 14.33 2.74
CA HIS A 64 11.11 14.73 2.32
C HIS A 64 11.12 16.11 1.66
#